data_AF-A0A1B6H1A5-F1
#
_entry.id   AF-A0A1B6H1A5-F1
#
_cell.length_a   1.000
_cell.length_b   1.000
_cell.length_c   1.000
_cell.angle_alpha   90.00
_cell.angle_beta   90.00
_cell.angle_gamma   90.00
#
_symmetry.space_group_name_H-M   'P 1'
#
loop_
_entity.id
_entity.type
_entity.pdbx_description
1 polymer ?
#
loop_
_entity_poly.entity_id
_entity_poly.type
_entity_poly.pdbx_seq_one_letter_code
_entity_poly.pdbx_strand_id
1 'polypeptide(L)'
;FLVMISIVLIFTLNFNIVFSLTTEKIYLTSIERSVDIPLRELDKRIVKMLTELPPSIDKNVQANAQMSVLLYRYIMDYFNYLNGIGELLLNEDKNAYRLLEEIGVEGPEFLKIEMLRESWHSIGKLYGFHEGEIEEMTTTFGATKYMWQNLKKQLETHLEKQKKT
;
A
#
# COMPACT_ATOMS: atom_id res chain seq x y z
N PHE A 1 -13.75 -47.12 17.96
CA PHE A 1 -12.72 -46.15 18.38
C PHE A 1 -12.00 -45.49 17.18
N LEU A 2 -11.46 -46.25 16.22
CA LEU A 2 -10.78 -45.72 15.02
C LEU A 2 -11.65 -44.80 14.11
N VAL A 3 -12.94 -45.11 13.97
CA VAL A 3 -13.88 -44.34 13.10
C VAL A 3 -14.17 -42.94 13.68
N MET A 4 -14.27 -42.81 15.00
CA MET A 4 -14.50 -41.53 15.68
C MET A 4 -13.31 -40.57 15.57
N ILE A 5 -12.08 -41.09 15.64
CA ILE A 5 -10.85 -40.30 15.47
C ILE A 5 -10.77 -39.74 14.04
N SER A 6 -11.14 -40.54 13.04
CA SER A 6 -11.09 -40.13 11.63
C SER A 6 -12.09 -39.01 11.32
N ILE A 7 -13.30 -39.05 11.89
CA ILE A 7 -14.33 -38.01 11.69
C ILE A 7 -13.94 -36.69 12.38
N VAL A 8 -13.37 -36.76 13.60
CA VAL A 8 -12.91 -35.57 14.34
C VAL A 8 -11.73 -34.89 13.63
N LEU A 9 -10.80 -35.67 13.07
CA LEU A 9 -9.69 -35.15 12.25
C LEU A 9 -10.18 -34.46 10.98
N ILE A 10 -11.13 -35.06 10.26
CA ILE A 10 -11.73 -34.45 9.06
C ILE A 10 -12.47 -33.15 9.42
N PHE A 11 -13.20 -33.12 10.55
CA PHE A 11 -13.90 -31.91 10.98
C PHE A 11 -12.94 -30.79 11.39
N THR A 12 -11.87 -31.09 12.13
CA THR A 12 -10.88 -30.09 12.55
C THR A 12 -10.04 -29.57 11.38
N LEU A 13 -9.66 -30.44 10.44
CA LEU A 13 -9.01 -30.04 9.19
C LEU A 13 -9.90 -29.15 8.34
N ASN A 14 -11.17 -29.53 8.11
CA ASN A 14 -12.10 -28.71 7.35
C ASN A 14 -12.41 -27.38 8.04
N PHE A 15 -12.54 -27.36 9.37
CA PHE A 15 -12.82 -26.12 10.09
C PHE A 15 -11.62 -25.17 10.05
N ASN A 16 -10.39 -25.67 10.22
CA ASN A 16 -9.19 -24.84 10.07
C ASN A 16 -9.01 -24.33 8.64
N ILE A 17 -9.28 -25.15 7.63
CA ILE A 17 -9.19 -24.74 6.22
C ILE A 17 -10.26 -23.67 5.90
N VAL A 18 -11.51 -23.88 6.32
CA VAL A 18 -12.59 -22.93 6.09
C VAL A 18 -12.35 -21.64 6.85
N PHE A 19 -11.95 -21.71 8.11
CA PHE A 19 -11.64 -20.54 8.94
C PHE A 19 -10.46 -19.75 8.37
N SER A 20 -9.37 -20.42 8.00
CA SER A 20 -8.21 -19.82 7.33
C SER A 20 -8.63 -19.13 6.03
N LEU A 21 -9.37 -19.82 5.15
CA LEU A 21 -9.84 -19.25 3.88
C LEU A 21 -10.81 -18.08 4.06
N THR A 22 -11.68 -18.10 5.06
CA THR A 22 -12.58 -16.96 5.34
C THR A 22 -11.83 -15.78 5.91
N THR A 23 -10.84 -16.01 6.76
CA THR A 23 -10.05 -14.94 7.38
C THR A 23 -9.12 -14.33 6.34
N GLU A 24 -8.39 -15.14 5.58
CA GLU A 24 -7.59 -14.76 4.41
C GLU A 24 -8.41 -13.93 3.41
N LYS A 25 -9.62 -14.39 3.04
CA LYS A 25 -10.52 -13.62 2.17
C LYS A 25 -10.96 -12.30 2.79
N ILE A 26 -11.27 -12.25 4.07
CA ILE A 26 -11.69 -11.00 4.74
C ILE A 26 -10.54 -9.99 4.81
N TYR A 27 -9.31 -10.44 5.11
CA TYR A 27 -8.12 -9.58 5.14
C TYR A 27 -7.72 -9.10 3.75
N LEU A 28 -7.68 -9.99 2.75
CA LEU A 28 -7.46 -9.61 1.35
C LEU A 28 -8.53 -8.65 0.86
N THR A 29 -9.80 -8.92 1.16
CA THR A 29 -10.89 -8.01 0.81
C THR A 29 -10.73 -6.68 1.54
N SER A 30 -10.19 -6.64 2.76
CA SER A 30 -9.93 -5.40 3.50
C SER A 30 -8.76 -4.61 2.94
N ILE A 31 -7.72 -5.26 2.42
CA ILE A 31 -6.56 -4.62 1.78
C ILE A 31 -6.90 -4.20 0.34
N GLU A 32 -7.65 -5.01 -0.39
CA GLU A 32 -8.17 -4.67 -1.72
C GLU A 32 -9.27 -3.59 -1.65
N ARG A 33 -9.98 -3.47 -0.51
CA ARG A 33 -10.92 -2.36 -0.22
C ARG A 33 -10.29 -1.18 0.51
N SER A 34 -9.05 -1.26 0.99
CA SER A 34 -8.42 -0.13 1.69
C SER A 34 -8.14 1.03 0.73
N VAL A 35 -8.19 0.77 -0.58
CA VAL A 35 -8.08 1.77 -1.63
C VAL A 35 -9.31 1.71 -2.53
N ASP A 36 -10.12 2.77 -2.53
CA ASP A 36 -11.29 2.90 -3.42
C ASP A 36 -10.92 3.01 -4.92
N ILE A 37 -9.62 3.12 -5.21
CA ILE A 37 -9.01 3.37 -6.53
C ILE A 37 -8.01 2.25 -6.81
N PRO A 38 -7.94 1.69 -8.04
CA PRO A 38 -6.91 0.73 -8.39
C PRO A 38 -5.50 1.27 -8.11
N LEU A 39 -4.62 0.46 -7.51
CA LEU A 39 -3.31 0.92 -7.03
C LEU A 39 -2.45 1.61 -8.11
N ARG A 40 -2.50 1.12 -9.36
CA ARG A 40 -1.81 1.76 -10.49
C ARG A 40 -2.36 3.14 -10.85
N GLU A 41 -3.66 3.33 -10.67
CA GLU A 41 -4.31 4.63 -10.86
C GLU A 41 -3.99 5.57 -9.70
N LEU A 42 -3.91 5.04 -8.48
CA LEU A 42 -3.44 5.77 -7.30
C LEU A 42 -2.00 6.28 -7.51
N ASP A 43 -1.07 5.41 -7.92
CA ASP A 43 0.33 5.77 -8.22
C ASP A 43 0.40 6.93 -9.23
N LYS A 44 -0.29 6.81 -10.37
CA LYS A 44 -0.36 7.87 -11.39
C LYS A 44 -0.87 9.20 -10.84
N ARG A 45 -1.90 9.17 -9.99
CA ARG A 45 -2.46 10.39 -9.38
C ARG A 45 -1.47 11.04 -8.43
N ILE A 46 -0.77 10.26 -7.61
CA ILE A 46 0.27 10.78 -6.71
C ILE A 46 1.40 11.39 -7.54
N VAL A 47 1.93 10.68 -8.55
CA VAL A 47 2.97 11.21 -9.45
C VAL A 47 2.54 12.53 -10.06
N LYS A 48 1.33 12.59 -10.61
CA LYS A 48 0.78 13.82 -11.19
C LYS A 48 0.76 14.96 -10.19
N MET A 49 0.24 14.71 -8.99
CA MET A 49 0.12 15.75 -7.96
C MET A 49 1.47 16.21 -7.39
N LEU A 50 2.49 15.35 -7.40
CA LEU A 50 3.84 15.68 -6.96
C LEU A 50 4.69 16.38 -8.03
N THR A 51 4.35 16.24 -9.31
CA THR A 51 5.16 16.75 -10.43
C THR A 51 4.53 17.91 -11.19
N GLU A 52 3.19 17.98 -11.20
CA GLU A 52 2.45 19.03 -11.88
C GLU A 52 1.94 20.08 -10.89
N LEU A 53 1.91 21.32 -11.35
CA LEU A 53 1.23 22.39 -10.62
C LEU A 53 -0.28 22.08 -10.60
N PRO A 54 -0.97 22.31 -9.47
CA PRO A 54 -2.42 22.21 -9.45
C PRO A 54 -3.03 23.12 -10.53
N PRO A 55 -4.10 22.67 -11.24
CA PRO A 55 -4.71 23.45 -12.31
C PRO A 55 -5.08 24.85 -11.80
N SER A 56 -4.77 25.85 -12.63
CA SER A 56 -4.74 27.29 -12.33
C SER A 56 -5.55 27.68 -11.09
N ILE A 57 -4.80 28.11 -10.07
CA ILE A 57 -5.26 28.65 -8.79
C ILE A 57 -5.97 29.98 -9.06
N ASP A 58 -7.15 29.94 -9.69
CA ASP A 58 -8.06 31.07 -9.73
C ASP A 58 -8.78 31.10 -8.39
N LYS A 59 -8.04 31.55 -7.36
CA LYS A 59 -8.51 32.04 -6.05
C LYS A 59 -9.50 31.15 -5.26
N ASN A 60 -9.70 29.89 -5.64
CA ASN A 60 -10.62 29.01 -4.94
C ASN A 60 -9.91 28.22 -3.85
N VAL A 61 -9.84 28.81 -2.65
CA VAL A 61 -9.24 28.21 -1.45
C VAL A 61 -9.82 26.81 -1.14
N GLN A 62 -11.08 26.54 -1.49
CA GLN A 62 -11.69 25.23 -1.29
C GLN A 62 -11.12 24.16 -2.23
N ALA A 63 -10.79 24.52 -3.48
CA ALA A 63 -10.17 23.57 -4.42
C ALA A 63 -8.77 23.16 -3.97
N ASN A 64 -7.99 24.10 -3.42
CA ASN A 64 -6.67 23.83 -2.87
C ASN A 64 -6.75 22.92 -1.64
N ALA A 65 -7.63 23.24 -0.68
CA ALA A 65 -7.85 22.42 0.53
C ALA A 65 -8.35 20.99 0.21
N GLN A 66 -9.12 20.81 -0.86
CA GLN A 66 -9.50 19.47 -1.31
C GLN A 66 -8.31 18.71 -1.88
N MET A 67 -7.42 19.39 -2.62
CA MET A 67 -6.26 18.74 -3.20
C MET A 67 -5.18 18.38 -2.18
N SER A 68 -5.00 19.15 -1.10
CA SER A 68 -4.11 18.76 0.01
C SER A 68 -4.60 17.49 0.71
N VAL A 69 -5.87 17.46 1.09
CA VAL A 69 -6.51 16.29 1.69
C VAL A 69 -6.37 15.07 0.78
N LEU A 70 -6.53 15.24 -0.54
CA LEU A 70 -6.37 14.15 -1.50
C LEU A 70 -4.93 13.65 -1.60
N LEU A 71 -3.91 14.52 -1.63
CA LEU A 71 -2.51 14.09 -1.72
C LEU A 71 -2.13 13.23 -0.52
N TYR A 72 -2.42 13.76 0.67
CA TYR A 72 -2.14 13.08 1.93
C TYR A 72 -2.89 11.74 2.00
N ARG A 73 -4.19 11.74 1.68
CA ARG A 73 -5.01 10.52 1.65
C ARG A 73 -4.42 9.49 0.69
N TYR A 74 -4.02 9.87 -0.52
CA TYR A 74 -3.47 8.93 -1.49
C TYR A 74 -2.15 8.31 -1.03
N ILE A 75 -1.26 9.09 -0.42
CA ILE A 75 -0.01 8.57 0.15
C ILE A 75 -0.32 7.61 1.31
N MET A 76 -1.27 7.97 2.19
CA MET A 76 -1.72 7.11 3.30
C MET A 76 -2.39 5.82 2.83
N ASP A 77 -3.23 5.87 1.79
CA ASP A 77 -3.88 4.69 1.21
C ASP A 77 -2.81 3.72 0.66
N TYR A 78 -1.78 4.24 -0.02
CA TYR A 78 -0.65 3.43 -0.50
C TYR A 78 0.17 2.85 0.66
N PHE A 79 0.44 3.64 1.70
CA PHE A 79 1.11 3.18 2.91
C PHE A 79 0.36 2.01 3.56
N ASN A 80 -0.94 2.16 3.77
CA ASN A 80 -1.79 1.14 4.37
C ASN A 80 -1.85 -0.13 3.53
N TYR A 81 -1.88 0.01 2.20
CA TYR A 81 -1.83 -1.12 1.28
C TYR A 81 -0.52 -1.91 1.43
N LEU A 82 0.64 -1.23 1.43
CA LEU A 82 1.93 -1.89 1.66
C LEU A 82 2.02 -2.50 3.07
N ASN A 83 1.48 -1.83 4.09
CA ASN A 83 1.47 -2.35 5.45
C ASN A 83 0.65 -3.64 5.53
N GLY A 84 -0.52 -3.67 4.90
CA GLY A 84 -1.36 -4.87 4.80
C GLY A 84 -0.64 -6.03 4.12
N ILE A 85 0.12 -5.77 3.05
CA ILE A 85 0.97 -6.80 2.44
C ILE A 85 2.05 -7.28 3.41
N GLY A 86 2.68 -6.38 4.16
CA GLY A 86 3.64 -6.73 5.20
C GLY A 86 3.05 -7.65 6.26
N GLU A 87 1.83 -7.37 6.73
CA GLU A 87 1.10 -8.23 7.65
C GLU A 87 0.79 -9.61 7.04
N LEU A 88 0.40 -9.67 5.77
CA LEU A 88 0.19 -10.93 5.06
C LEU A 88 1.48 -11.76 4.97
N LEU A 89 2.62 -11.13 4.67
CA LEU A 89 3.92 -11.82 4.64
C LEU A 89 4.32 -12.37 6.02
N LEU A 90 4.10 -11.61 7.09
CA LEU A 90 4.38 -12.06 8.46
C LEU A 90 3.56 -13.29 8.85
N ASN A 91 2.36 -13.44 8.26
CA ASN A 91 1.47 -14.58 8.48
C ASN A 91 1.66 -15.70 7.45
N GLU A 92 2.73 -15.66 6.64
CA GLU A 92 3.03 -16.65 5.59
C GLU A 92 1.90 -16.82 4.56
N ASP A 93 1.13 -15.77 4.31
CA ASP A 93 0.02 -15.82 3.36
C ASP A 93 0.54 -15.93 1.92
N LYS A 94 0.07 -16.95 1.20
CA LYS A 94 0.46 -17.25 -0.19
C LYS A 94 0.15 -16.13 -1.18
N ASN A 95 -0.81 -15.25 -0.88
CA ASN A 95 -1.22 -14.17 -1.77
C ASN A 95 -0.36 -12.91 -1.60
N ALA A 96 0.42 -12.81 -0.53
CA ALA A 96 1.23 -11.62 -0.28
C ALA A 96 2.23 -11.35 -1.41
N TYR A 97 2.89 -12.42 -1.91
CA TYR A 97 3.80 -12.31 -3.04
C TYR A 97 3.08 -11.97 -4.36
N ARG A 98 1.87 -12.51 -4.60
CA ARG A 98 1.04 -12.12 -5.75
C ARG A 98 0.77 -10.61 -5.75
N LEU A 99 0.39 -10.05 -4.60
CA LEU A 99 0.10 -8.62 -4.47
C LEU A 99 1.36 -7.77 -4.70
N LEU A 100 2.52 -8.21 -4.21
CA LEU A 100 3.80 -7.56 -4.50
C LEU A 100 4.18 -7.61 -5.98
N GLU A 101 3.91 -8.73 -6.65
CA GLU A 101 4.15 -8.89 -8.09
C GLU A 101 3.26 -7.96 -8.92
N GLU A 102 2.03 -7.66 -8.47
CA GLU A 102 1.13 -6.70 -9.15
C GLU A 102 1.67 -5.26 -9.15
N ILE A 103 2.37 -4.87 -8.08
CA ILE A 103 3.15 -3.62 -7.99
C ILE A 103 4.37 -3.69 -8.93
N GLY A 104 5.02 -4.86 -8.98
CA GLY A 104 6.21 -5.12 -9.78
C GLY A 104 7.50 -4.75 -9.06
N VAL A 105 8.62 -5.38 -9.46
CA VAL A 105 9.95 -5.21 -8.83
C VAL A 105 10.48 -3.78 -8.91
N GLU A 106 10.11 -3.06 -9.96
CA GLU A 106 10.44 -1.63 -10.12
C GLU A 106 9.77 -0.77 -9.06
N GLY A 107 8.63 -1.23 -8.54
CA GLY A 107 7.87 -0.55 -7.51
C GLY A 107 7.02 0.61 -8.00
N PRO A 108 6.35 1.29 -7.07
CA PRO A 108 5.53 2.45 -7.35
C PRO A 108 6.38 3.60 -7.91
N GLU A 109 5.92 4.25 -8.97
CA GLU A 109 6.66 5.32 -9.62
C GLU A 109 6.81 6.54 -8.71
N PHE A 110 5.78 6.86 -7.92
CA PHE A 110 5.82 8.00 -7.00
C PHE A 110 6.95 7.91 -5.95
N LEU A 111 7.38 6.69 -5.56
CA LEU A 111 8.47 6.49 -4.60
C LEU A 111 9.86 6.72 -5.21
N LYS A 112 9.96 6.76 -6.54
CA LYS A 112 11.19 7.07 -7.28
C LYS A 112 11.45 8.57 -7.37
N ILE A 113 10.44 9.40 -7.10
CA ILE A 113 10.59 10.85 -7.09
C ILE A 113 11.51 11.25 -5.94
N GLU A 114 12.60 11.93 -6.27
CA GLU A 114 13.48 12.54 -5.28
C GLU A 114 12.90 13.89 -4.86
N MET A 115 12.42 13.94 -3.62
CA MET A 115 11.84 15.14 -3.04
C MET A 115 12.76 15.68 -1.95
N LEU A 116 13.29 16.88 -2.15
CA LEU A 116 13.98 17.62 -1.09
C LEU A 116 12.95 18.15 -0.08
N ARG A 117 13.40 18.45 1.14
CA ARG A 117 12.54 19.01 2.19
C ARG A 117 11.82 20.28 1.69
N GLU A 118 12.56 21.16 1.04
CA GLU A 118 12.06 22.41 0.47
C GLU A 118 11.01 22.17 -0.63
N SER A 119 11.11 21.05 -1.36
CA SER A 119 10.14 20.64 -2.36
C SER A 119 8.82 20.23 -1.69
N TRP A 120 8.87 19.49 -0.58
CA TRP A 120 7.69 19.17 0.23
C TRP A 120 7.03 20.42 0.81
N HIS A 121 7.81 21.38 1.32
CA HIS A 121 7.25 22.64 1.80
C HIS A 121 6.62 23.45 0.66
N SER A 122 7.21 23.46 -0.53
CA SER A 122 6.69 24.19 -1.69
C SER A 122 5.38 23.59 -2.19
N ILE A 123 5.34 22.28 -2.36
CA ILE A 123 4.13 21.52 -2.72
C ILE A 123 3.07 21.69 -1.63
N GLY A 124 3.47 21.52 -0.37
CA GLY A 124 2.60 21.73 0.79
C GLY A 124 1.91 23.09 0.76
N LYS A 125 2.68 24.16 0.57
CA LYS A 125 2.15 25.52 0.47
C LYS A 125 1.23 25.72 -0.74
N LEU A 126 1.58 25.16 -1.91
CA LEU A 126 0.74 25.24 -3.12
C LEU A 126 -0.62 24.59 -2.91
N TYR A 127 -0.66 23.48 -2.19
CA TYR A 127 -1.88 22.77 -1.84
C TYR A 127 -2.57 23.30 -0.56
N GLY A 128 -1.98 24.28 0.13
CA GLY A 128 -2.57 24.92 1.31
C GLY A 128 -2.41 24.14 2.61
N PHE A 129 -1.42 23.24 2.70
CA PHE A 129 -1.06 22.55 3.94
C PHE A 129 -0.46 23.48 4.98
N HIS A 130 -0.75 23.20 6.25
CA HIS A 130 -0.04 23.73 7.41
C HIS A 130 1.29 23.00 7.63
N GLU A 131 2.26 23.64 8.28
CA GLU A 131 3.61 23.06 8.48
C GLU A 131 3.59 21.67 9.14
N GLY A 132 2.75 21.44 10.15
CA GLY A 132 2.62 20.13 10.78
C GLY A 132 2.12 19.04 9.83
N GLU A 133 1.22 19.38 8.91
CA GLU A 133 0.70 18.43 7.92
C GLU A 133 1.75 18.13 6.83
N ILE A 134 2.60 19.10 6.51
CA ILE A 134 3.74 18.91 5.60
C ILE A 134 4.74 17.93 6.23
N GLU A 135 5.04 18.08 7.52
CA GLU A 135 5.91 17.18 8.27
C GLU A 135 5.34 15.76 8.34
N GLU A 136 4.05 15.63 8.61
CA GLU A 136 3.35 14.34 8.65
C GLU A 136 3.40 13.65 7.29
N MET A 137 3.02 14.36 6.21
CA MET A 137 3.06 13.82 4.85
C MET A 137 4.48 13.40 4.45
N THR A 138 5.48 14.21 4.75
CA THR A 138 6.90 13.90 4.47
C THR A 138 7.33 12.63 5.21
N THR A 139 6.90 12.49 6.47
CA THR A 139 7.18 11.32 7.30
C THR A 139 6.51 10.07 6.75
N THR A 140 5.22 10.15 6.40
CA THR A 140 4.48 9.05 5.78
C THR A 140 5.10 8.62 4.47
N PHE A 141 5.48 9.57 3.59
CA PHE A 141 6.16 9.24 2.34
C PHE A 141 7.48 8.51 2.59
N GLY A 142 8.29 9.00 3.54
CA GLY A 142 9.54 8.36 3.94
C GLY A 142 9.34 6.94 4.47
N ALA A 143 8.36 6.74 5.34
CA ALA A 143 7.99 5.43 5.88
C ALA A 143 7.50 4.47 4.77
N THR A 144 6.70 4.97 3.83
CA THR A 144 6.21 4.21 2.66
C THR A 144 7.38 3.76 1.79
N LYS A 145 8.35 4.66 1.52
CA LYS A 145 9.56 4.35 0.75
C LYS A 145 10.40 3.27 1.43
N TYR A 146 10.62 3.40 2.73
CA TYR A 146 11.37 2.42 3.52
C TYR A 146 10.68 1.04 3.53
N MET A 147 9.35 1.03 3.71
CA MET A 147 8.56 -0.20 3.69
C MET A 147 8.65 -0.90 2.34
N TRP A 148 8.47 -0.17 1.24
CA TRP A 148 8.63 -0.72 -0.10
C TRP A 148 10.02 -1.34 -0.31
N GLN A 149 11.09 -0.66 0.12
CA GLN A 149 12.46 -1.20 -0.01
C GLN A 149 12.64 -2.54 0.70
N ASN A 150 12.00 -2.73 1.86
CA ASN A 150 12.05 -3.99 2.59
C ASN A 150 11.21 -5.08 1.91
N LEU A 151 10.00 -4.75 1.47
CA LEU A 151 9.11 -5.66 0.75
C LEU A 151 9.71 -6.10 -0.59
N LYS A 152 10.35 -5.17 -1.31
CA LYS A 152 11.05 -5.44 -2.57
C LYS A 152 12.14 -6.50 -2.40
N LYS A 153 12.98 -6.41 -1.36
CA LYS A 153 14.02 -7.42 -1.10
C LYS A 153 13.42 -8.82 -0.89
N GLN A 154 12.28 -8.90 -0.21
CA GLN A 154 11.58 -10.17 0.00
C GLN A 154 11.02 -10.72 -1.31
N LEU A 155 10.41 -9.86 -2.14
CA LEU A 155 9.94 -10.24 -3.47
C LEU A 155 11.07 -10.75 -4.37
N GLU A 156 12.20 -10.04 -4.44
CA GLU A 156 13.37 -10.43 -5.22
C GLU A 156 13.88 -11.81 -4.78
N THR A 157 14.01 -12.01 -3.46
CA THR A 157 14.40 -13.31 -2.87
C THR A 157 13.42 -14.42 -3.24
N HIS A 158 12.11 -14.13 -3.24
CA HIS A 158 11.08 -15.09 -3.60
C HIS A 158 11.17 -15.51 -5.07
N LEU A 159 11.29 -14.53 -5.98
CA LEU A 159 11.42 -14.77 -7.42
C LEU A 159 12.70 -15.54 -7.77
N GLU A 160 13.81 -15.28 -7.08
CA GLU A 160 15.04 -16.05 -7.24
C GLU A 160 14.90 -17.52 -6.83
N LYS A 161 14.15 -17.79 -5.76
CA LYS A 161 13.86 -19.18 -5.33
C LYS A 161 13.00 -19.90 -6.35
N GLN A 162 11.97 -19.25 -6.89
CA GLN A 162 11.11 -19.84 -7.92
C GLN A 162 11.90 -20.22 -9.18
N LYS A 163 12.86 -19.40 -9.63
CA LYS A 163 13.69 -19.70 -10.82
C LYS A 163 14.61 -20.93 -10.68
N LYS A 164 14.87 -21.38 -9.45
CA LYS A 164 15.76 -22.51 -9.15
C LYS A 164 14.99 -23.82 -8.92
N THR A 165 13.66 -23.78 -8.95
CA THR A 165 12.77 -24.92 -8.72
C THR A 165 12.16 -25.35 -10.04
#